data_AF-A0A6L6IZ80-F1
#
_entry.id   AF-A0A6L6IZ80-F1
#
_cell.length_a   1.000
_cell.length_b   1.000
_cell.length_c   1.000
_cell.angle_alpha   90.00
_cell.angle_beta   90.00
_cell.angle_gamma   90.00
#
_symmetry.space_group_name_H-M   'P 1'
#
loop_
_entity.id
_entity.type
_entity.pdbx_description
1 polymer ?
#
loop_
_entity_poly.entity_id
_entity_poly.type
_entity_poly.pdbx_seq_one_letter_code
_entity_poly.pdbx_strand_id
1 'polypeptide(L)'
;MRKHVMLALSPVLALAACGENAGWNPNYSAMHNGSDYAQYWQQREAALHGRGGVPQTIPVQLPAQAPQVVQPGRKVVPATVAVVPANAQPVTAGGPYPGSTPVLVRYARQERQNPGTSAYTRTGGSVVSAASQCSRYSSADHAQRAFIAAGGPILDPRGMDPDGDGYVCGWDPRPLR
;
A
#
# COMPACT_ATOMS: atom_id res chain seq x y z
N MET A 1 -11.80 34.13 -46.96
CA MET A 1 -10.82 33.55 -46.00
C MET A 1 -11.47 32.75 -44.86
N ARG A 2 -12.58 33.20 -44.24
CA ARG A 2 -13.25 32.47 -43.14
C ARG A 2 -13.88 31.09 -43.47
N LYS A 3 -14.31 30.84 -44.72
CA LYS A 3 -14.97 29.58 -45.10
C LYS A 3 -14.02 28.39 -45.27
N HIS A 4 -12.74 28.63 -45.56
CA HIS A 4 -11.75 27.55 -45.73
C HIS A 4 -11.12 27.09 -44.41
N VAL A 5 -11.14 27.95 -43.38
CA VAL A 5 -10.67 27.59 -42.02
C VAL A 5 -11.60 26.57 -41.37
N MET A 6 -12.92 26.71 -41.56
CA MET A 6 -13.90 25.75 -41.03
C MET A 6 -13.83 24.37 -41.72
N LEU A 7 -13.43 24.30 -42.99
CA LEU A 7 -13.33 23.02 -43.70
C LEU A 7 -12.06 22.23 -43.34
N ALA A 8 -10.98 22.92 -42.95
CA ALA A 8 -9.70 22.30 -42.60
C ALA A 8 -9.65 21.73 -41.17
N LEU A 9 -10.53 22.18 -40.28
CA LEU A 9 -10.60 21.72 -38.88
C LEU A 9 -11.52 20.51 -38.65
N SER A 10 -12.43 20.22 -39.58
CA SER A 10 -13.35 19.07 -39.49
C SER A 10 -12.67 17.70 -39.39
N PRO A 11 -11.60 17.37 -40.14
CA PRO A 11 -10.96 16.06 -40.02
C PRO A 11 -10.18 15.90 -38.69
N VAL A 12 -9.67 16.99 -38.12
CA VAL A 12 -8.95 16.95 -36.83
C VAL A 12 -9.91 16.69 -35.66
N LEU A 13 -11.12 17.26 -35.70
CA LEU A 13 -12.16 16.96 -34.71
C LEU A 13 -12.68 15.50 -34.82
N ALA A 14 -12.67 14.92 -36.02
CA ALA A 14 -13.08 13.53 -36.24
C ALA A 14 -12.08 12.50 -35.69
N LEU A 15 -10.77 12.79 -35.70
CA LEU A 15 -9.76 11.90 -35.09
C LEU A 15 -9.83 11.86 -33.55
N ALA A 16 -10.29 12.92 -32.91
CA ALA A 16 -10.47 12.95 -31.44
C ALA A 16 -11.71 12.18 -30.96
N ALA A 17 -12.55 11.66 -31.88
CA ALA A 17 -13.73 10.86 -31.55
C ALA A 17 -13.47 9.35 -31.52
N CYS A 18 -12.21 8.91 -31.70
CA CYS A 18 -11.85 7.53 -31.46
C CYS A 18 -11.96 7.24 -29.96
N GLY A 19 -13.02 6.53 -29.55
CA GLY A 19 -13.28 6.09 -28.19
C GLY A 19 -12.26 5.07 -27.69
N GLU A 20 -11.02 5.51 -27.52
CA GLU A 20 -9.87 4.73 -27.05
C GLU A 20 -10.04 4.14 -25.64
N ASN A 21 -10.99 4.67 -24.85
CA ASN A 21 -11.38 4.12 -23.56
C ASN A 21 -12.48 3.03 -23.62
N ALA A 22 -12.98 2.69 -24.81
CA ALA A 22 -13.96 1.62 -25.03
C ALA A 22 -13.31 0.27 -25.43
N GLY A 23 -11.98 0.15 -25.28
CA GLY A 23 -11.28 -1.11 -25.52
C GLY A 23 -11.74 -2.23 -24.58
N TRP A 24 -11.53 -3.50 -24.99
CA TRP A 24 -11.77 -4.72 -24.22
C TRP A 24 -10.83 -4.84 -23.00
N ASN A 25 -10.57 -3.76 -22.26
CA ASN A 25 -9.99 -3.90 -20.94
C ASN A 25 -11.17 -3.92 -19.95
N PRO A 26 -11.42 -5.04 -19.27
CA PRO A 26 -12.51 -5.16 -18.30
C PRO A 26 -12.49 -4.05 -17.25
N ASN A 27 -11.29 -3.55 -16.88
CA ASN A 27 -11.14 -2.45 -15.93
C ASN A 27 -11.68 -1.10 -16.44
N TYR A 28 -11.64 -0.82 -17.75
CA TYR A 28 -12.18 0.44 -18.30
C TYR A 28 -13.69 0.35 -18.56
N SER A 29 -14.19 -0.82 -18.95
CA SER A 29 -15.63 -1.06 -19.10
C SER A 29 -16.40 -0.83 -17.79
N ALA A 30 -15.75 -1.04 -16.64
CA ALA A 30 -16.35 -0.86 -15.31
C ALA A 30 -16.75 0.59 -14.99
N MET A 31 -16.19 1.60 -15.67
CA MET A 31 -16.59 3.01 -15.46
C MET A 31 -17.93 3.38 -16.11
N HIS A 32 -18.37 2.60 -17.11
CA HIS A 32 -19.55 2.89 -17.91
C HIS A 32 -20.53 1.71 -18.00
N ASN A 33 -20.30 0.63 -17.24
CA ASN A 33 -21.14 -0.57 -17.25
C ASN A 33 -22.46 -0.43 -16.46
N GLY A 34 -22.75 0.74 -15.89
CA GLY A 34 -23.97 1.02 -15.14
C GLY A 34 -24.03 0.40 -13.74
N SER A 35 -22.95 -0.24 -13.27
CA SER A 35 -22.86 -0.78 -11.90
C SER A 35 -23.03 0.31 -10.83
N ASP A 36 -23.45 -0.07 -9.62
CA ASP A 36 -23.56 0.87 -8.50
C ASP A 36 -22.23 1.60 -8.24
N TYR A 37 -21.11 0.88 -8.39
CA TYR A 37 -19.78 1.45 -8.26
C TYR A 37 -19.47 2.46 -9.38
N ALA A 38 -19.88 2.18 -10.63
CA ALA A 38 -19.76 3.13 -11.73
C ALA A 38 -20.56 4.42 -11.46
N GLN A 39 -21.78 4.30 -10.94
CA GLN A 39 -22.62 5.44 -10.58
C GLN A 39 -22.01 6.27 -9.45
N TYR A 40 -21.50 5.61 -8.40
CA TYR A 40 -20.77 6.27 -7.32
C TYR A 40 -19.56 7.04 -7.84
N TRP A 41 -18.78 6.42 -8.74
CA TRP A 41 -17.61 7.06 -9.33
C TRP A 41 -18.00 8.34 -10.08
N GLN A 42 -19.02 8.30 -10.93
CA GLN A 42 -19.50 9.47 -11.67
C GLN A 42 -20.00 10.59 -10.75
N GLN A 43 -20.75 10.25 -9.70
CA GLN A 43 -21.23 11.23 -8.72
C GLN A 43 -20.07 11.87 -7.95
N ARG A 44 -19.03 11.08 -7.61
CA ARG A 44 -17.82 11.59 -6.95
C ARG A 44 -17.08 12.59 -7.84
N GLU A 45 -16.89 12.30 -9.11
CA GLU A 45 -16.23 13.22 -10.05
C GLU A 45 -17.05 14.50 -10.26
N ALA A 46 -18.38 14.40 -10.36
CA ALA A 46 -19.24 15.58 -10.41
C ALA A 46 -19.10 16.45 -9.15
N ALA A 47 -19.02 15.82 -7.97
CA ALA A 47 -18.82 16.53 -6.70
C ALA A 47 -17.44 17.19 -6.60
N LEU A 48 -16.37 16.54 -7.09
CA LEU A 48 -15.02 17.12 -7.14
C LEU A 48 -14.96 18.38 -8.02
N HIS A 49 -15.81 18.47 -9.03
CA HIS A 49 -15.94 19.64 -9.89
C HIS A 49 -16.98 20.67 -9.41
N GLY A 50 -17.55 20.48 -8.21
CA GLY A 50 -18.58 21.37 -7.66
C GLY A 50 -19.92 21.32 -8.40
N ARG A 51 -20.16 20.27 -9.19
CA ARG A 51 -21.35 20.08 -10.04
C ARG A 51 -22.39 19.14 -9.41
N GLY A 52 -22.24 18.79 -8.13
CA GLY A 52 -23.14 17.89 -7.42
C GLY A 52 -22.80 17.71 -5.93
N GLY A 53 -23.67 17.02 -5.20
CA GLY A 53 -23.44 16.66 -3.81
C GLY A 53 -22.41 15.53 -3.67
N VAL A 54 -21.61 15.55 -2.61
CA VAL A 54 -20.58 14.52 -2.34
C VAL A 54 -21.28 13.21 -1.93
N PRO A 55 -21.11 12.10 -2.67
CA PRO A 55 -21.66 10.82 -2.26
C PRO A 55 -21.01 10.34 -0.96
N GLN A 56 -21.82 9.99 0.03
CA GLN A 56 -21.34 9.63 1.38
C GLN A 56 -21.03 8.14 1.55
N THR A 57 -21.47 7.29 0.62
CA THR A 57 -21.35 5.83 0.73
C THR A 57 -20.77 5.25 -0.55
N ILE A 58 -19.71 4.45 -0.40
CA ILE A 58 -19.11 3.69 -1.50
C ILE A 58 -19.86 2.35 -1.61
N PRO A 59 -20.56 2.06 -2.72
CA PRO A 59 -21.27 0.80 -2.88
C PRO A 59 -20.26 -0.33 -3.04
N VAL A 60 -20.34 -1.30 -2.14
CA VAL A 60 -19.49 -2.50 -2.17
C VAL A 60 -20.08 -3.46 -3.18
N GLN A 61 -19.44 -3.61 -4.34
CA GLN A 61 -19.73 -4.73 -5.23
C GLN A 61 -18.91 -5.93 -4.78
N LEU A 62 -19.47 -6.73 -3.86
CA LEU A 62 -18.92 -8.05 -3.62
C LEU A 62 -19.09 -8.89 -4.90
N PRO A 63 -18.06 -9.60 -5.42
CA PRO A 63 -18.36 -10.80 -6.17
C PRO A 63 -19.12 -11.75 -5.24
N ALA A 64 -20.29 -12.23 -5.70
CA ALA A 64 -21.05 -13.28 -5.04
C ALA A 64 -20.12 -14.49 -4.82
N GLN A 65 -19.74 -14.71 -3.56
CA GLN A 65 -18.72 -15.63 -3.09
C GLN A 65 -17.29 -15.37 -3.62
N ALA A 66 -16.38 -15.02 -2.70
CA ALA A 66 -14.97 -15.39 -2.88
C ALA A 66 -14.91 -16.90 -3.21
N PRO A 67 -14.03 -17.37 -4.12
CA PRO A 67 -13.88 -18.81 -4.35
C PRO A 67 -13.65 -19.45 -2.99
N GLN A 68 -14.64 -20.21 -2.56
CA GLN A 68 -14.59 -20.92 -1.30
C GLN A 68 -13.42 -21.88 -1.51
N VAL A 69 -12.28 -21.65 -0.83
CA VAL A 69 -11.28 -22.70 -0.76
C VAL A 69 -12.01 -23.83 -0.08
N VAL A 70 -12.38 -24.86 -0.84
CA VAL A 70 -12.94 -26.10 -0.28
C VAL A 70 -11.82 -26.68 0.56
N GLN A 71 -11.76 -26.28 1.83
CA GLN A 71 -10.94 -26.91 2.85
C GLN A 71 -11.86 -27.95 3.50
N PRO A 72 -11.83 -29.22 3.06
CA PRO A 72 -12.63 -30.25 3.69
C PRO A 72 -12.24 -30.32 5.18
N GLY A 73 -13.19 -30.00 6.06
CA GLY A 73 -13.04 -30.13 7.51
C GLY A 73 -12.85 -28.85 8.33
N ARG A 74 -12.87 -27.64 7.75
CA ARG A 74 -12.75 -26.42 8.56
C ARG A 74 -14.08 -26.10 9.26
N LYS A 75 -14.18 -26.44 10.55
CA LYS A 75 -15.27 -25.97 11.43
C LYS A 75 -15.24 -24.45 11.46
N VAL A 76 -16.34 -23.81 11.06
CA VAL A 76 -16.55 -22.36 11.20
C VAL A 76 -16.67 -22.07 12.70
N VAL A 77 -15.60 -21.56 13.29
CA VAL A 77 -15.67 -20.92 14.61
C VAL A 77 -16.19 -19.49 14.42
N PRO A 78 -17.15 -19.03 15.24
CA PRO A 78 -17.64 -17.66 15.16
C PRO A 78 -16.47 -16.70 15.38
N ALA A 79 -16.25 -15.81 14.42
CA ALA A 79 -15.23 -14.79 14.51
C ALA A 79 -15.69 -13.72 15.51
N THR A 80 -15.19 -13.80 16.74
CA THR A 80 -15.30 -12.70 17.69
C THR A 80 -14.51 -11.52 17.12
N VAL A 81 -15.20 -10.43 16.78
CA VAL A 81 -14.56 -9.19 16.32
C VAL A 81 -13.82 -8.59 17.51
N ALA A 82 -12.49 -8.73 17.53
CA ALA A 82 -11.66 -8.02 18.49
C ALA A 82 -11.65 -6.53 18.14
N VAL A 83 -12.08 -5.69 19.08
CA VAL A 83 -11.94 -4.23 18.97
C VAL A 83 -10.46 -3.89 19.09
N VAL A 84 -9.82 -3.58 17.96
CA VAL A 84 -8.43 -3.14 17.90
C VAL A 84 -8.42 -1.61 18.06
N PRO A 85 -7.59 -1.03 18.95
CA PRO A 85 -7.54 0.43 19.15
C PRO A 85 -7.17 1.15 17.86
N ALA A 86 -7.68 2.37 17.65
CA ALA A 86 -7.53 3.15 16.42
C ALA A 86 -6.07 3.39 15.96
N ASN A 87 -5.09 3.18 16.84
CA ASN A 87 -3.67 3.40 16.60
C ASN A 87 -2.92 2.10 16.30
N ALA A 88 -3.57 0.94 16.41
CA ALA A 88 -2.94 -0.34 16.15
C ALA A 88 -2.93 -0.60 14.64
N GLN A 89 -1.72 -0.68 14.09
CA GLN A 89 -1.54 -1.03 12.70
C GLN A 89 -2.01 -2.46 12.43
N PRO A 90 -2.52 -2.75 11.22
CA PRO A 90 -2.88 -4.10 10.84
C PRO A 90 -1.64 -4.99 10.91
N VAL A 91 -1.64 -5.89 11.89
CA VAL A 91 -0.69 -6.99 12.02
C VAL A 91 -1.29 -8.22 11.35
N THR A 92 -0.45 -9.05 10.77
CA THR A 92 -0.91 -10.31 10.17
C THR A 92 -1.47 -11.21 11.27
N ALA A 93 -2.76 -11.53 11.21
CA ALA A 93 -3.42 -12.37 12.19
C ALA A 93 -3.19 -13.88 11.97
N GLY A 94 -2.60 -14.28 10.84
CA GLY A 94 -2.32 -15.67 10.47
C GLY A 94 -1.29 -15.78 9.35
N GLY A 95 -0.89 -17.01 9.01
CA GLY A 95 0.22 -17.30 8.10
C GLY A 95 1.51 -17.66 8.87
N PRO A 96 2.66 -17.78 8.19
CA PRO A 96 3.92 -18.18 8.84
C PRO A 96 4.42 -17.18 9.90
N TYR A 97 3.95 -15.93 9.87
CA TYR A 97 4.45 -14.83 10.72
C TYR A 97 3.34 -14.01 11.41
N PRO A 98 2.54 -14.62 12.30
CA PRO A 98 1.49 -13.91 13.01
C PRO A 98 2.07 -12.77 13.88
N GLY A 99 1.39 -11.63 13.94
CA GLY A 99 1.81 -10.43 14.67
C GLY A 99 2.73 -9.49 13.89
N SER A 100 3.26 -9.91 12.73
CA SER A 100 4.15 -9.08 11.91
C SER A 100 3.37 -8.08 11.06
N THR A 101 3.92 -6.88 10.88
CA THR A 101 3.34 -5.89 9.97
C THR A 101 3.75 -6.16 8.50
N PRO A 102 2.87 -5.94 7.50
CA PRO A 102 3.20 -6.15 6.08
C PRO A 102 4.45 -5.40 5.60
N VAL A 103 4.73 -4.22 6.17
CA VAL A 103 5.93 -3.43 5.87
C VAL A 103 7.20 -4.20 6.21
N LEU A 104 7.24 -4.83 7.39
CA LEU A 104 8.41 -5.60 7.85
C LEU A 104 8.59 -6.90 7.06
N VAL A 105 7.50 -7.59 6.70
CA VAL A 105 7.58 -8.80 5.85
C VAL A 105 8.14 -8.46 4.47
N ARG A 106 7.65 -7.36 3.86
CA ARG A 106 8.17 -6.89 2.57
C ARG A 106 9.66 -6.53 2.68
N TYR A 107 10.02 -5.78 3.72
CA TYR A 107 11.41 -5.36 3.96
C TYR A 107 12.35 -6.56 4.15
N ALA A 108 11.95 -7.53 4.98
CA ALA A 108 12.73 -8.75 5.22
C ALA A 108 12.99 -9.58 3.96
N ARG A 109 12.04 -9.61 3.01
CA ARG A 109 12.17 -10.31 1.73
C ARG A 109 13.01 -9.55 0.70
N GLN A 110 13.03 -8.21 0.79
CA GLN A 110 13.78 -7.35 -0.11
C GLN A 110 15.27 -7.33 0.26
N GLU A 111 15.57 -7.14 1.54
CA GLU A 111 16.94 -7.17 2.07
C GLU A 111 17.37 -8.62 2.26
N ARG A 112 18.54 -9.02 1.73
CA ARG A 112 19.00 -10.42 1.76
C ARG A 112 20.18 -10.68 2.70
N GLN A 113 20.87 -9.62 3.11
CA GLN A 113 22.01 -9.69 4.01
C GLN A 113 21.61 -10.26 5.38
N ASN A 114 22.57 -10.87 6.07
CA ASN A 114 22.37 -11.34 7.44
C ASN A 114 22.61 -10.18 8.41
N PRO A 115 21.98 -10.19 9.60
CA PRO A 115 22.32 -9.25 10.67
C PRO A 115 23.84 -9.20 10.93
N GLY A 116 24.36 -7.99 11.12
CA GLY A 116 25.79 -7.68 11.24
C GLY A 116 26.57 -7.64 9.93
N THR A 117 25.93 -7.87 8.77
CA THR A 117 26.59 -7.72 7.47
C THR A 117 26.41 -6.29 6.96
N SER A 118 27.48 -5.50 7.00
CA SER A 118 27.49 -4.13 6.47
C SER A 118 27.10 -4.10 4.99
N ALA A 119 25.87 -3.68 4.69
CA ALA A 119 25.33 -3.48 3.34
C ALA A 119 25.27 -1.99 2.96
N TYR A 120 25.19 -1.11 3.96
CA TYR A 120 25.09 0.34 3.80
C TYR A 120 26.32 1.01 4.40
N THR A 121 27.06 1.72 3.58
CA THR A 121 28.26 2.44 4.02
C THR A 121 27.89 3.50 5.06
N ARG A 122 28.47 3.40 6.25
CA ARG A 122 28.39 4.40 7.31
C ARG A 122 29.75 5.07 7.48
N THR A 123 29.77 6.40 7.45
CA THR A 123 30.99 7.21 7.73
C THR A 123 31.08 7.63 9.20
N GLY A 124 30.08 7.26 10.00
CA GLY A 124 30.00 7.53 11.43
C GLY A 124 28.74 6.91 12.03
N GLY A 125 28.71 6.82 13.36
CA GLY A 125 27.63 6.20 14.12
C GLY A 125 28.12 5.86 15.53
N SER A 126 27.25 5.96 16.52
CA SER A 126 27.58 5.58 17.89
C SER A 126 26.64 4.49 18.37
N VAL A 127 27.20 3.36 18.78
CA VAL A 127 26.42 2.27 19.40
C VAL A 127 25.67 2.74 20.64
N VAL A 128 26.23 3.72 21.37
CA VAL A 128 25.58 4.32 22.54
C VAL A 128 24.40 5.19 22.13
N SER A 129 24.54 6.01 21.07
CA SER A 129 23.42 6.81 20.58
C SER A 129 22.32 5.93 19.99
N ALA A 130 22.69 4.91 19.21
CA ALA A 130 21.75 3.93 18.66
C ALA A 130 20.96 3.24 19.79
N ALA A 131 21.63 2.77 20.84
CA ALA A 131 20.98 2.18 22.01
C ALA A 131 19.99 3.16 22.68
N SER A 132 20.35 4.45 22.78
CA SER A 132 19.47 5.50 23.33
C SER A 132 18.24 5.80 22.46
N GLN A 133 18.35 5.62 21.14
CA GLN A 133 17.21 5.74 20.22
C GLN A 133 16.32 4.50 20.31
N CYS A 134 16.92 3.31 20.40
CA CYS A 134 16.21 2.05 20.54
C CYS A 134 15.34 1.98 21.80
N SER A 135 15.79 2.55 22.92
CA SER A 135 15.02 2.57 24.17
C SER A 135 13.72 3.39 24.10
N ARG A 136 13.52 4.20 23.05
CA ARG A 136 12.30 4.99 22.81
C ARG A 136 11.16 4.17 22.21
N TYR A 137 11.45 2.98 21.72
CA TYR A 137 10.49 2.11 21.05
C TYR A 137 10.09 0.96 21.95
N SER A 138 8.80 0.61 21.93
CA SER A 138 8.24 -0.50 22.70
C SER A 138 8.66 -1.90 22.20
N SER A 139 9.20 -2.01 20.98
CA SER A 139 9.69 -3.27 20.42
C SER A 139 10.65 -3.03 19.24
N ALA A 140 11.47 -4.04 18.92
CA ALA A 140 12.36 -4.03 17.76
C ALA A 140 11.58 -3.84 16.44
N ASP A 141 10.43 -4.49 16.30
CA ASP A 141 9.51 -4.31 15.16
C ASP A 141 9.04 -2.85 15.02
N HIS A 142 8.74 -2.19 16.14
CA HIS A 142 8.33 -0.78 16.12
C HIS A 142 9.49 0.14 15.74
N ALA A 143 10.69 -0.12 16.27
CA ALA A 143 11.90 0.61 15.90
C ALA A 143 12.24 0.45 14.42
N GLN A 144 12.22 -0.78 13.90
CA GLN A 144 12.51 -1.07 12.48
C GLN A 144 11.53 -0.36 11.55
N ARG A 145 10.22 -0.38 11.88
CA ARG A 145 9.23 0.38 11.09
C ARG A 145 9.51 1.88 11.11
N ALA A 146 9.83 2.43 12.28
CA ALA A 146 10.10 3.85 12.41
C ALA A 146 11.40 4.26 11.67
N PHE A 147 12.38 3.37 11.61
CA PHE A 147 13.61 3.53 10.83
C PHE A 147 13.32 3.55 9.32
N ILE A 148 12.56 2.58 8.80
CA ILE A 148 12.14 2.54 7.39
C ILE A 148 11.31 3.78 7.05
N ALA A 149 10.38 4.17 7.93
CA ALA A 149 9.56 5.37 7.74
C ALA A 149 10.37 6.67 7.72
N ALA A 150 11.54 6.69 8.37
CA ALA A 150 12.47 7.82 8.37
C ALA A 150 13.44 7.81 7.16
N GLY A 151 13.30 6.87 6.22
CA GLY A 151 14.15 6.75 5.04
C GLY A 151 15.38 5.85 5.22
N GLY A 152 15.44 5.09 6.31
CA GLY A 152 16.36 3.96 6.42
C GLY A 152 16.04 2.89 5.37
N PRO A 153 17.03 2.12 4.89
CA PRO A 153 18.42 2.07 5.36
C PRO A 153 19.39 3.06 4.69
N ILE A 154 18.94 3.83 3.70
CA ILE A 154 19.82 4.70 2.93
C ILE A 154 20.27 5.92 3.75
N LEU A 155 19.35 6.60 4.45
CA LEU A 155 19.63 7.89 5.08
C LEU A 155 20.06 7.82 6.56
N ASP A 156 19.52 6.87 7.33
CA ASP A 156 19.67 6.77 8.79
C ASP A 156 19.82 8.11 9.55
N PRO A 157 18.82 8.99 9.53
CA PRO A 157 18.92 10.34 10.11
C PRO A 157 19.04 10.35 11.64
N ARG A 158 18.79 9.22 12.31
CA ARG A 158 18.86 9.08 13.77
C ARG A 158 20.07 8.26 14.24
N GLY A 159 20.91 7.77 13.32
CA GLY A 159 22.06 6.93 13.63
C GLY A 159 21.66 5.65 14.38
N MET A 160 20.57 5.02 13.96
CA MET A 160 20.04 3.80 14.60
C MET A 160 20.72 2.51 14.09
N ASP A 161 21.40 2.58 12.95
CA ASP A 161 22.10 1.47 12.27
C ASP A 161 23.59 1.80 12.10
N PRO A 162 24.37 1.77 13.21
CA PRO A 162 25.79 2.14 13.19
C PRO A 162 26.68 1.10 12.50
N ASP A 163 26.25 -0.15 12.42
CA ASP A 163 26.92 -1.26 11.73
C ASP A 163 26.53 -1.37 10.25
N GLY A 164 25.49 -0.66 9.81
CA GLY A 164 25.15 -0.49 8.41
C GLY A 164 24.53 -1.74 7.79
N ASP A 165 23.93 -2.63 8.59
CA ASP A 165 23.33 -3.87 8.09
C ASP A 165 21.88 -3.67 7.62
N GLY A 166 21.29 -2.51 7.95
CA GLY A 166 19.91 -2.13 7.64
C GLY A 166 18.88 -2.60 8.67
N TYR A 167 19.32 -3.19 9.79
CA TYR A 167 18.47 -3.74 10.84
C TYR A 167 18.76 -3.10 12.18
N VAL A 168 17.77 -2.40 12.75
CA VAL A 168 17.96 -1.61 13.96
C VAL A 168 17.46 -2.34 15.20
N CYS A 169 18.04 -2.01 16.34
CA CYS A 169 17.56 -2.42 17.66
C CYS A 169 17.41 -3.94 17.84
N GLY A 170 18.27 -4.72 17.17
CA GLY A 170 18.26 -6.19 17.23
C GLY A 170 17.12 -6.84 16.45
N TRP A 171 16.47 -6.12 15.54
CA TRP A 171 15.44 -6.69 14.69
C TRP A 171 16.04 -7.75 13.75
N ASP A 172 15.41 -8.93 13.70
CA ASP A 172 15.87 -10.05 12.87
C ASP A 172 14.92 -10.30 11.69
N PRO A 173 15.37 -10.13 10.43
CA PRO A 173 14.54 -10.39 9.25
C PRO A 173 14.37 -11.88 8.95
N ARG A 174 15.25 -12.75 9.47
CA ARG A 174 15.34 -14.16 9.06
C ARG A 174 14.05 -14.95 9.27
N PRO A 175 13.30 -14.75 10.36
CA PRO A 175 11.99 -15.37 10.50
C PRO A 175 11.13 -15.04 9.29
N LEU A 176 10.97 -13.78 8.89
CA LEU A 176 9.97 -13.31 7.92
C LEU A 176 10.24 -13.62 6.42
N ARG A 177 11.40 -14.22 6.09
CA ARG A 177 11.88 -14.45 4.72
C ARG A 177 11.21 -15.61 3.99
#